data_AF-A0A7S4WIJ2-F1
#
_entry.id   AF-A0A7S4WIJ2-F1
#
_cell.length_a   1.000
_cell.length_b   1.000
_cell.length_c   1.000
_cell.angle_alpha   90.00
_cell.angle_beta   90.00
_cell.angle_gamma   90.00
#
_symmetry.space_group_name_H-M   'P 1'
#
loop_
_entity.id
_entity.type
_entity.pdbx_description
1 polymer ?
#
loop_
_entity_poly.entity_id
_entity_poly.type
_entity_poly.pdbx_seq_one_letter_code
_entity_poly.pdbx_strand_id
1 'polypeptide(L)'
;STWVVKAGKPPPRPRAYPPARCFAMSNQGAAQVQKLDDLDIGKIVVSTATNVVKKRPISVSVWVVGLLLAAFANGFSVDDTTRESYSMTLSHAEEVDRSELSKALRNMNRAEERYISTKGWFWSCDDRCQKAYDKFMMAKSAVDRVQQKRDRIMTDARREVGIWSVFGVKDVRASFWSAWKSGKDVAARWTMMDAFIMMLPGGREETMVQMLVKLLLQYIVNLTMGLVGAFFFFIYNVYHLIVSYGEPTLSGLAFFLLVLVAAMATVGTYLCAIYGTVAGGGLYLIKQAAKQAAVEGGQGARRPRNIQYGEAGRPSYRPHAD
;
A
#
# COMPACT_ATOMS: atom_id res chain seq x y z
N SER A 1 -0.72 -65.34 -5.47
CA SER A 1 0.11 -64.19 -5.03
C SER A 1 -0.21 -63.89 -3.57
N THR A 2 0.56 -64.50 -2.69
CA THR A 2 0.37 -64.50 -1.23
C THR A 2 1.11 -63.30 -0.62
N TRP A 3 0.38 -62.38 -0.01
CA TRP A 3 0.94 -61.22 0.68
C TRP A 3 1.28 -61.59 2.12
N VAL A 4 2.58 -61.62 2.44
CA VAL A 4 3.11 -61.82 3.79
C VAL A 4 3.09 -60.49 4.52
N VAL A 5 2.25 -60.38 5.54
CA VAL A 5 2.18 -59.22 6.45
C VAL A 5 3.35 -59.28 7.42
N LYS A 6 4.30 -58.35 7.27
CA LYS A 6 5.49 -58.22 8.12
C LYS A 6 5.12 -57.45 9.38
N ALA A 7 5.12 -58.11 10.54
CA ALA A 7 4.84 -57.49 11.84
C ALA A 7 5.90 -56.41 12.17
N GLY A 8 5.45 -55.16 12.29
CA GLY A 8 6.28 -54.01 12.66
C GLY A 8 6.67 -54.02 14.14
N LYS A 9 7.90 -53.61 14.44
CA LYS A 9 8.44 -53.47 15.80
C LYS A 9 7.62 -52.45 16.62
N PRO A 10 7.43 -52.69 17.94
CA PRO A 10 6.76 -51.73 18.82
C PRO A 10 7.59 -50.44 19.00
N PRO A 11 6.92 -49.29 19.22
CA PRO A 11 7.59 -48.01 19.39
C PRO A 11 8.36 -47.93 20.73
N PRO A 12 9.47 -47.17 20.77
CA PRO A 12 10.27 -46.98 21.98
C PRO A 12 9.51 -46.15 23.03
N ARG A 13 9.74 -46.49 24.31
CA ARG A 13 9.14 -45.82 25.47
C ARG A 13 9.58 -44.34 25.56
N PRO A 14 8.70 -43.43 26.02
CA PRO A 14 9.04 -42.02 26.21
C PRO A 14 10.12 -41.85 27.29
N ARG A 15 11.16 -41.06 26.99
CA ARG A 15 12.19 -40.65 27.94
C ARG A 15 11.59 -39.65 28.94
N ALA A 16 11.87 -39.86 30.22
CA ALA A 16 11.52 -38.94 31.29
C ALA A 16 12.15 -37.56 31.04
N TYR A 17 11.34 -36.51 31.13
CA TYR A 17 11.81 -35.12 31.04
C TYR A 17 12.59 -34.75 32.32
N PRO A 18 13.73 -34.04 32.20
CA PRO A 18 14.44 -33.52 33.36
C PRO A 18 13.59 -32.46 34.10
N PRO A 19 13.76 -32.32 35.42
CA PRO A 19 13.02 -31.33 36.21
C PRO A 19 13.34 -29.92 35.72
N ALA A 20 12.29 -29.09 35.69
CA ALA A 20 12.34 -27.70 35.28
C ALA A 20 13.45 -26.94 36.03
N ARG A 21 14.49 -26.54 35.31
CA ARG A 21 15.41 -25.50 35.78
C ARG A 21 14.61 -24.21 35.84
N CYS A 22 14.32 -23.73 37.05
CA CYS A 22 13.93 -22.35 37.27
C CYS A 22 15.00 -21.44 36.66
N PHE A 23 14.70 -20.88 35.49
CA PHE A 23 15.47 -19.80 34.92
C PHE A 23 15.33 -18.60 35.86
N ALA A 24 16.37 -18.37 36.67
CA ALA A 24 16.57 -17.07 37.29
C ALA A 24 16.67 -16.05 36.15
N MET A 25 15.59 -15.29 35.93
CA MET A 25 15.53 -14.19 35.00
C MET A 25 16.54 -13.14 35.49
N SER A 26 17.76 -13.20 34.95
CA SER A 26 18.84 -12.30 35.29
C SER A 26 18.45 -10.85 34.98
N ASN A 27 18.98 -9.92 35.78
CA ASN A 27 18.88 -8.45 35.72
C ASN A 27 19.26 -7.78 34.37
N GLN A 28 19.37 -8.52 33.26
CA GLN A 28 19.71 -8.02 31.93
C GLN A 28 18.64 -7.11 31.31
N GLY A 29 17.39 -7.19 31.77
CA GLY A 29 16.30 -6.32 31.30
C GLY A 29 16.51 -4.84 31.64
N ALA A 30 16.99 -4.53 32.86
CA ALA A 30 17.16 -3.15 33.31
C ALA A 30 18.28 -2.40 32.55
N ALA A 31 19.36 -3.10 32.20
CA ALA A 31 20.47 -2.53 31.42
C ALA A 31 20.10 -2.32 29.93
N GLN A 32 19.22 -3.13 29.36
CA GLN A 32 18.71 -2.91 28.00
C GLN A 32 17.72 -1.75 27.90
N VAL A 33 16.94 -1.49 28.96
CA VAL A 33 16.00 -0.37 29.01
C VAL A 33 16.74 0.98 29.08
N GLN A 34 17.84 1.08 29.86
CA GLN A 34 18.64 2.32 29.89
C GLN A 34 19.29 2.65 28.54
N LYS A 35 19.74 1.64 27.78
CA LYS A 35 20.27 1.85 26.41
C LYS A 35 19.22 2.37 25.42
N LEU A 36 17.93 2.15 25.68
CA LEU A 36 16.84 2.62 24.81
C LEU A 36 16.42 4.07 25.09
N ASP A 37 16.65 4.58 26.31
CA ASP A 37 16.34 5.98 26.67
C ASP A 37 17.39 6.97 26.13
N ASP A 38 18.64 6.55 25.98
CA ASP A 38 19.71 7.35 25.34
C ASP A 38 19.68 7.31 23.80
N LEU A 39 18.80 6.49 23.20
CA LEU A 39 18.60 6.48 21.76
C LEU A 39 17.78 7.71 21.34
N ASP A 40 18.50 8.82 21.18
CA ASP A 40 18.03 10.09 20.66
C ASP A 40 17.61 9.91 19.19
N ILE A 41 16.31 9.65 18.98
CA ILE A 41 15.71 9.30 17.67
C ILE A 41 16.04 10.39 16.64
N GLY A 42 16.11 11.66 17.07
CA GLY A 42 16.53 12.78 16.23
C GLY A 42 17.94 12.61 15.68
N LYS A 43 18.91 12.22 16.52
CA LYS A 43 20.30 11.97 16.08
C LYS A 43 20.40 10.78 15.13
N ILE A 44 19.60 9.74 15.32
CA ILE A 44 19.57 8.58 14.41
C ILE A 44 19.02 8.98 13.05
N VAL A 45 17.92 9.73 13.01
CA VAL A 45 17.32 10.20 11.75
C VAL A 45 18.30 11.14 11.03
N VAL A 46 18.89 12.11 11.73
CA VAL A 46 19.84 13.07 11.15
C VAL A 46 21.14 12.39 10.70
N SER A 47 21.70 11.47 11.49
CA SER A 47 22.90 10.71 11.11
C SER A 47 22.63 9.79 9.91
N THR A 48 21.45 9.17 9.84
CA THR A 48 21.05 8.35 8.68
C THR A 48 20.91 9.22 7.44
N ALA A 49 20.20 10.34 7.53
CA ALA A 49 20.03 11.28 6.43
C ALA A 49 21.38 11.82 5.92
N THR A 50 22.24 12.30 6.82
CA THR A 50 23.57 12.82 6.45
C THR A 50 24.47 11.74 5.85
N ASN A 51 24.41 10.50 6.35
CA ASN A 51 25.15 9.38 5.77
C ASN A 51 24.65 9.00 4.37
N VAL A 52 23.34 9.05 4.14
CA VAL A 52 22.75 8.77 2.81
C VAL A 52 23.18 9.85 1.82
N VAL A 53 23.10 11.13 2.20
CA VAL A 53 23.54 12.26 1.36
C VAL A 53 25.02 12.15 1.01
N LYS A 54 25.89 11.84 1.98
CA LYS A 54 27.33 11.69 1.77
C LYS A 54 27.67 10.50 0.88
N LYS A 55 26.98 9.38 1.04
CA LYS A 55 27.26 8.15 0.26
C LYS A 55 26.70 8.19 -1.16
N ARG A 56 25.59 8.92 -1.39
CA ARG A 56 24.89 8.94 -2.69
C ARG A 56 24.41 10.35 -3.07
N PRO A 57 25.33 11.32 -3.26
CA PRO A 57 24.96 12.71 -3.51
C PRO A 57 24.17 12.88 -4.82
N ILE A 58 24.51 12.13 -5.87
CA ILE A 58 23.83 12.19 -7.18
C ILE A 58 22.38 11.68 -7.08
N SER A 59 22.14 10.57 -6.40
CA SER A 59 20.78 10.03 -6.25
C SER A 59 19.90 10.98 -5.44
N VAL A 60 20.44 11.59 -4.39
CA VAL A 60 19.70 12.55 -3.57
C VAL A 60 19.44 13.84 -4.35
N SER A 61 20.40 14.35 -5.13
CA SER A 61 20.18 15.56 -5.93
C SER A 61 19.11 15.34 -6.99
N VAL A 62 19.15 14.21 -7.73
CA VAL A 62 18.11 13.84 -8.71
C VAL A 62 16.74 13.68 -8.04
N TRP A 63 16.68 13.09 -6.84
CA TRP A 63 15.45 12.95 -6.07
C TRP A 63 14.88 14.32 -5.64
N VAL A 64 15.71 15.23 -5.13
CA VAL A 64 15.29 16.60 -4.77
C VAL A 64 14.82 17.36 -6.01
N VAL A 65 15.54 17.27 -7.12
CA VAL A 65 15.13 17.89 -8.40
C VAL A 65 13.79 17.33 -8.85
N GLY A 66 13.57 16.02 -8.76
CA GLY A 66 12.27 15.40 -9.06
C GLY A 66 11.13 15.95 -8.22
N LEU A 67 11.35 16.14 -6.91
CA LEU A 67 10.36 16.76 -6.04
C LEU A 67 10.09 18.23 -6.38
N LEU A 68 11.13 19.00 -6.69
CA LEU A 68 10.99 20.39 -7.11
C LEU A 68 10.20 20.48 -8.43
N LEU A 69 10.47 19.60 -9.39
CA LEU A 69 9.70 19.51 -10.63
C LEU A 69 8.24 19.15 -10.36
N ALA A 70 7.97 18.16 -9.51
CA ALA A 70 6.61 17.78 -9.15
C ALA A 70 5.82 18.93 -8.51
N ALA A 71 6.48 19.72 -7.66
CA ALA A 71 5.86 20.83 -6.92
C ALA A 71 5.69 22.11 -7.74
N PHE A 72 6.68 22.49 -8.56
CA PHE A 72 6.75 23.82 -9.17
C PHE A 72 6.64 23.85 -10.70
N ALA A 73 6.71 22.72 -11.39
CA ALA A 73 6.53 22.72 -12.84
C ALA A 73 5.07 23.08 -13.18
N ASN A 74 4.88 24.25 -13.81
CA ASN A 74 3.57 24.75 -14.22
C ASN A 74 3.38 24.76 -15.74
N GLY A 75 4.44 24.57 -16.53
CA GLY A 75 4.41 24.64 -18.00
C GLY A 75 4.53 26.07 -18.54
N PHE A 76 4.77 26.20 -19.84
CA PHE A 76 4.83 27.49 -20.52
C PHE A 76 3.42 28.06 -20.72
N SER A 77 3.26 29.36 -20.46
CA SER A 77 2.01 30.06 -20.74
C SER A 77 1.74 30.07 -22.24
N VAL A 78 0.53 29.69 -22.61
CA VAL A 78 0.03 29.77 -23.98
C VAL A 78 -0.65 31.13 -24.18
N ASP A 79 -0.54 31.69 -25.39
CA ASP A 79 -1.26 32.89 -25.82
C ASP A 79 -2.77 32.79 -25.54
N ASP A 80 -3.41 33.93 -25.27
CA ASP A 80 -4.82 33.97 -24.88
C ASP A 80 -5.74 33.50 -26.00
N THR A 81 -5.40 33.74 -27.27
CA THR A 81 -6.20 33.28 -28.42
C THR A 81 -6.20 31.76 -28.53
N THR A 82 -5.04 31.12 -28.39
CA THR A 82 -4.92 29.66 -28.39
C THR A 82 -5.58 29.04 -27.16
N ARG A 83 -5.50 29.72 -26.01
CA ARG A 83 -6.20 29.31 -24.78
C ARG A 83 -7.71 29.24 -24.98
N GLU A 84 -8.28 30.27 -25.59
CA GLU A 84 -9.71 30.31 -25.91
C GLU A 84 -10.09 29.21 -26.90
N SER A 85 -9.33 29.06 -28.00
CA SER A 85 -9.53 27.97 -28.97
C SER A 85 -9.53 26.59 -28.29
N TYR A 86 -8.53 26.34 -27.45
CA TYR A 86 -8.40 25.09 -26.73
C TYR A 86 -9.60 24.85 -25.80
N SER A 87 -10.02 25.87 -25.06
CA SER A 87 -11.17 25.79 -24.16
C SER A 87 -12.48 25.50 -24.90
N MET A 88 -12.68 26.14 -26.06
CA MET A 88 -13.85 25.92 -26.91
C MET A 88 -13.84 24.49 -27.46
N THR A 89 -12.70 24.01 -27.93
CA THR A 89 -12.56 22.65 -28.47
C THR A 89 -12.78 21.59 -27.39
N LEU A 90 -12.30 21.84 -26.17
CA LEU A 90 -12.51 20.95 -25.04
C LEU A 90 -13.99 20.91 -24.63
N SER A 91 -14.70 22.05 -24.67
CA SER A 91 -16.15 22.09 -24.43
C SER A 91 -16.93 21.31 -25.51
N HIS A 92 -16.49 21.39 -26.77
CA HIS A 92 -17.09 20.62 -27.85
C HIS A 92 -16.84 19.12 -27.68
N ALA A 93 -15.64 18.71 -27.29
CA ALA A 93 -15.32 17.33 -26.99
C ALA A 93 -16.13 16.79 -25.79
N GLU A 94 -16.39 17.62 -24.77
CA GLU A 94 -17.25 17.27 -23.63
C GLU A 94 -18.72 17.10 -24.05
N GLU A 95 -19.21 17.91 -24.98
CA GLU A 95 -20.58 17.75 -25.50
C GLU A 95 -20.75 16.43 -26.27
N VAL A 96 -19.75 16.06 -27.08
CA VAL A 96 -19.71 14.75 -27.75
C VAL A 96 -19.70 13.61 -26.73
N ASP A 97 -18.96 13.78 -25.63
CA ASP A 97 -18.89 12.80 -24.54
C ASP A 97 -20.25 12.61 -23.84
N ARG A 98 -20.89 13.72 -23.45
CA ARG A 98 -22.16 13.71 -22.74
C ARG A 98 -23.31 13.19 -23.60
N SER A 99 -23.38 13.58 -24.86
CA SER A 99 -24.52 13.23 -25.73
C SER A 99 -24.34 11.89 -26.43
N GLU A 100 -23.25 11.73 -27.21
CA GLU A 100 -23.03 10.58 -28.08
C GLU A 100 -22.42 9.40 -27.30
N LEU A 101 -21.34 9.63 -26.54
CA LEU A 101 -20.64 8.53 -25.86
C LEU A 101 -21.49 7.93 -24.75
N SER A 102 -22.13 8.76 -23.91
CA SER A 102 -22.99 8.26 -22.84
C SER A 102 -24.15 7.40 -23.38
N LYS A 103 -24.72 7.77 -24.53
CA LYS A 103 -25.78 7.00 -25.20
C LYS A 103 -25.25 5.70 -25.77
N ALA A 104 -24.08 5.73 -26.41
CA ALA A 104 -23.42 4.53 -26.93
C ALA A 104 -23.09 3.54 -25.81
N LEU A 105 -22.52 4.00 -24.69
CA LEU A 105 -22.21 3.18 -23.51
C LEU A 105 -23.48 2.57 -22.90
N ARG A 106 -24.57 3.34 -22.74
CA ARG A 106 -25.85 2.78 -22.26
C ARG A 106 -26.38 1.69 -23.19
N ASN A 107 -26.26 1.87 -24.49
CA ASN A 107 -26.68 0.86 -25.47
C ASN A 107 -25.80 -0.40 -25.42
N MET A 108 -24.48 -0.21 -25.28
CA MET A 108 -23.52 -1.30 -25.12
C MET A 108 -23.80 -2.09 -23.84
N ASN A 109 -23.96 -1.44 -22.69
CA ASN A 109 -24.24 -2.11 -21.42
C ASN A 109 -25.56 -2.89 -21.47
N ARG A 110 -26.61 -2.32 -22.07
CA ARG A 110 -27.89 -3.04 -22.28
C ARG A 110 -27.73 -4.26 -23.19
N ALA A 111 -26.88 -4.19 -24.21
CA ALA A 111 -26.59 -5.31 -25.09
C ALA A 111 -25.74 -6.38 -24.39
N GLU A 112 -24.79 -5.96 -23.55
CA GLU A 112 -23.96 -6.83 -22.72
C GLU A 112 -24.79 -7.60 -21.70
N GLU A 113 -25.68 -6.93 -20.96
CA GLU A 113 -26.61 -7.57 -20.02
C GLU A 113 -27.44 -8.65 -20.70
N ARG A 114 -27.95 -8.37 -21.91
CA ARG A 114 -28.70 -9.35 -22.71
C ARG A 114 -27.82 -10.54 -23.09
N TYR A 115 -26.61 -10.29 -23.59
CA TYR A 115 -25.65 -11.36 -23.93
C TYR A 115 -25.33 -12.25 -22.71
N ILE A 116 -25.01 -11.65 -21.57
CA ILE A 116 -24.72 -12.37 -20.32
C ILE A 116 -25.94 -13.19 -19.87
N SER A 117 -27.14 -12.62 -19.95
CA SER A 117 -28.38 -13.32 -19.55
C SER A 117 -28.73 -14.51 -20.45
N THR A 118 -28.30 -14.50 -21.71
CA THR A 118 -28.50 -15.59 -22.66
C THR A 118 -27.42 -16.67 -22.61
N LYS A 119 -26.35 -16.44 -21.84
CA LYS A 119 -25.23 -17.38 -21.77
C LYS A 119 -25.64 -18.61 -20.97
N GLY A 120 -25.54 -19.78 -21.58
CA GLY A 120 -25.86 -21.05 -20.94
C GLY A 120 -24.83 -21.46 -19.88
N TRP A 121 -25.14 -22.53 -19.16
CA TRP A 121 -24.21 -23.17 -18.24
C TRP A 121 -23.00 -23.73 -19.01
N PHE A 122 -21.79 -23.52 -18.49
CA PHE A 122 -20.50 -23.90 -19.07
C PHE A 122 -20.29 -23.54 -20.56
N TRP A 123 -20.21 -22.24 -20.87
CA TRP A 123 -19.74 -21.72 -22.18
C TRP A 123 -20.58 -22.11 -23.41
N SER A 124 -21.72 -22.77 -23.22
CA SER A 124 -22.66 -23.05 -24.31
C SER A 124 -23.32 -21.75 -24.79
N CYS A 125 -23.27 -21.51 -26.10
CA CYS A 125 -23.89 -20.36 -26.75
C CYS A 125 -24.75 -20.89 -27.91
N ASP A 126 -26.07 -20.78 -27.76
CA ASP A 126 -27.04 -21.12 -28.79
C ASP A 126 -27.19 -19.98 -29.82
N ASP A 127 -28.00 -20.18 -30.86
CA ASP A 127 -28.25 -19.16 -31.89
C ASP A 127 -28.77 -17.82 -31.31
N ARG A 128 -29.46 -17.86 -30.16
CA ARG A 128 -29.94 -16.65 -29.47
C ARG A 128 -28.79 -15.91 -28.79
N CYS A 129 -27.92 -16.63 -28.11
CA CYS A 129 -26.68 -16.10 -27.52
C CYS A 129 -25.76 -15.52 -28.60
N GLN A 130 -25.60 -16.19 -29.76
CA GLN A 130 -24.79 -15.68 -30.86
C GLN A 130 -25.34 -14.36 -31.41
N LYS A 131 -26.66 -14.27 -31.63
CA LYS A 131 -27.31 -13.01 -32.05
C LYS A 131 -27.18 -11.90 -31.00
N ALA A 132 -27.21 -12.23 -29.72
CA ALA A 132 -27.00 -11.26 -28.64
C ALA A 132 -25.54 -10.78 -28.60
N TYR A 133 -24.59 -11.68 -28.83
CA TYR A 133 -23.17 -11.38 -28.95
C TYR A 133 -22.89 -10.45 -30.14
N ASP A 134 -23.46 -10.74 -31.31
CA ASP A 134 -23.29 -9.88 -32.49
C ASP A 134 -23.83 -8.46 -32.23
N LYS A 135 -24.98 -8.34 -31.55
CA LYS A 135 -25.53 -7.03 -31.14
C LYS A 135 -24.62 -6.31 -30.14
N PHE A 136 -24.05 -7.02 -29.18
CA PHE A 136 -23.07 -6.46 -28.25
C PHE A 136 -21.83 -5.97 -29.00
N MET A 137 -21.30 -6.75 -29.94
CA MET A 137 -20.13 -6.38 -30.75
C MET A 137 -20.40 -5.16 -31.65
N MET A 138 -21.60 -5.05 -32.24
CA MET A 138 -22.02 -3.86 -32.97
C MET A 138 -22.15 -2.63 -32.05
N ALA A 139 -22.69 -2.79 -30.84
CA ALA A 139 -22.80 -1.70 -29.88
C ALA A 139 -21.41 -1.24 -29.39
N LYS A 140 -20.49 -2.19 -29.18
CA LYS A 140 -19.10 -1.92 -28.81
C LYS A 140 -18.36 -1.16 -29.90
N SER A 141 -18.47 -1.58 -31.17
CA SER A 141 -17.83 -0.85 -32.27
C SER A 141 -18.40 0.57 -32.45
N ALA A 142 -19.68 0.79 -32.11
CA ALA A 142 -20.26 2.12 -32.06
C ALA A 142 -19.64 3.00 -30.96
N VAL A 143 -19.39 2.44 -29.77
CA VAL A 143 -18.65 3.13 -28.69
C VAL A 143 -17.24 3.47 -29.17
N ASP A 144 -16.53 2.51 -29.73
CA ASP A 144 -15.15 2.71 -30.22
C ASP A 144 -15.09 3.82 -31.28
N ARG A 145 -16.06 3.88 -32.20
CA ARG A 145 -16.14 4.93 -33.22
C ARG A 145 -16.36 6.31 -32.62
N VAL A 146 -17.25 6.45 -31.63
CA VAL A 146 -17.49 7.74 -30.95
C VAL A 146 -16.27 8.14 -30.12
N GLN A 147 -15.64 7.19 -29.44
CA GLN A 147 -14.41 7.41 -28.68
C GLN A 147 -13.28 7.91 -29.61
N GLN A 148 -13.06 7.27 -30.76
CA GLN A 148 -12.08 7.73 -31.73
C GLN A 148 -12.36 9.13 -32.27
N LYS A 149 -13.64 9.48 -32.48
CA LYS A 149 -14.03 10.84 -32.90
C LYS A 149 -13.65 11.87 -31.83
N ARG A 150 -13.98 11.60 -30.56
CA ARG A 150 -13.58 12.43 -29.42
C ARG A 150 -12.06 12.54 -29.31
N ASP A 151 -11.35 11.42 -29.41
CA ASP A 151 -9.89 11.37 -29.27
C ASP A 151 -9.19 12.15 -30.37
N ARG A 152 -9.71 12.13 -31.61
CA ARG A 152 -9.21 12.95 -32.72
C ARG A 152 -9.34 14.45 -32.42
N ILE A 153 -10.53 14.90 -32.02
CA ILE A 153 -10.78 16.31 -31.66
C ILE A 153 -9.86 16.76 -30.53
N MET A 154 -9.69 15.93 -29.49
CA MET A 154 -8.78 16.22 -28.38
C MET A 154 -7.31 16.23 -28.80
N THR A 155 -6.90 15.31 -29.68
CA THR A 155 -5.53 15.24 -30.20
C THR A 155 -5.18 16.48 -31.02
N ASP A 156 -6.11 16.94 -31.87
CA ASP A 156 -5.91 18.14 -32.67
C ASP A 156 -5.77 19.39 -31.77
N ALA A 157 -6.62 19.53 -30.76
CA ALA A 157 -6.50 20.61 -29.77
C ALA A 157 -5.18 20.56 -28.97
N ARG A 158 -4.72 19.36 -28.60
CA ARG A 158 -3.47 19.17 -27.86
C ARG A 158 -2.24 19.55 -28.68
N ARG A 159 -2.25 19.28 -29.99
CA ARG A 159 -1.17 19.64 -30.90
C ARG A 159 -0.97 21.15 -31.01
N GLU A 160 -2.03 21.94 -30.87
CA GLU A 160 -1.94 23.41 -30.91
C GLU A 160 -1.19 23.99 -29.70
N VAL A 161 -1.39 23.42 -28.51
CA VAL A 161 -0.81 23.94 -27.26
C VAL A 161 0.57 23.34 -26.95
N GLY A 162 0.86 22.12 -27.40
CA GLY A 162 2.11 21.40 -27.10
C GLY A 162 2.19 20.86 -25.66
N ILE A 163 3.03 19.85 -25.44
CA ILE A 163 3.09 19.10 -24.16
C ILE A 163 3.70 19.94 -23.03
N TRP A 164 4.57 20.88 -23.38
CA TRP A 164 5.26 21.76 -22.42
C TRP A 164 4.37 22.89 -21.91
N SER A 165 3.19 23.07 -22.48
CA SER A 165 2.23 24.08 -22.05
C SER A 165 1.68 23.80 -20.64
N VAL A 166 1.05 24.83 -20.05
CA VAL A 166 0.30 24.66 -18.80
C VAL A 166 -0.76 23.56 -18.90
N PHE A 167 -1.37 23.38 -20.08
CA PHE A 167 -2.35 22.33 -20.32
C PHE A 167 -1.72 20.93 -20.32
N GLY A 168 -0.60 20.76 -21.02
CA GLY A 168 0.13 19.48 -21.05
C GLY A 168 0.60 19.03 -19.67
N VAL A 169 1.19 19.96 -18.89
CA VAL A 169 1.61 19.67 -17.51
C VAL A 169 0.41 19.34 -16.61
N LYS A 170 -0.72 20.04 -16.79
CA LYS A 170 -1.96 19.76 -16.05
C LYS A 170 -2.54 18.39 -16.38
N ASP A 171 -2.56 17.99 -17.65
CA ASP A 171 -3.02 16.68 -18.10
C ASP A 171 -2.15 15.55 -17.52
N VAL A 172 -0.83 15.71 -17.54
CA VAL A 172 0.12 14.75 -16.95
C VAL A 172 -0.08 14.65 -15.44
N ARG A 173 -0.24 15.78 -14.75
CA ARG A 173 -0.53 15.80 -13.30
C ARG A 173 -1.85 15.11 -12.98
N ALA A 174 -2.91 15.37 -13.76
CA ALA A 174 -4.20 14.72 -13.59
C ALA A 174 -4.10 13.20 -13.82
N SER A 175 -3.35 12.78 -14.85
CA SER A 175 -3.06 11.37 -15.14
C SER A 175 -2.31 10.70 -13.98
N PHE A 176 -1.30 11.37 -13.40
CA PHE A 176 -0.57 10.89 -12.22
C PHE A 176 -1.51 10.66 -11.03
N TRP A 177 -2.33 11.65 -10.67
CA TRP A 177 -3.24 11.53 -9.53
C TRP A 177 -4.35 10.51 -9.75
N SER A 178 -4.82 10.35 -10.99
CA SER A 178 -5.76 9.30 -11.38
C SER A 178 -5.15 7.91 -11.19
N ALA A 179 -3.94 7.68 -11.72
CA ALA A 179 -3.21 6.43 -11.52
C ALA A 179 -2.93 6.17 -10.03
N TRP A 180 -2.49 7.19 -9.30
CA TRP A 180 -2.25 7.13 -7.86
C TRP A 180 -3.50 6.68 -7.08
N LYS A 181 -4.65 7.30 -7.37
CA LYS A 181 -5.93 6.95 -6.75
C LYS A 181 -6.30 5.50 -7.08
N SER A 182 -6.16 5.10 -8.34
CA SER A 182 -6.39 3.72 -8.77
C SER A 182 -5.53 2.72 -8.00
N GLY A 183 -4.24 3.00 -7.82
CA GLY A 183 -3.33 2.16 -7.03
C GLY A 183 -3.77 2.00 -5.58
N LYS A 184 -4.22 3.09 -4.94
CA LYS A 184 -4.80 3.04 -3.57
C LYS A 184 -6.09 2.24 -3.50
N ASP A 185 -6.97 2.40 -4.49
CA ASP A 185 -8.26 1.70 -4.54
C ASP A 185 -8.04 0.19 -4.74
N VAL A 186 -7.07 -0.22 -5.57
CA VAL A 186 -6.68 -1.63 -5.72
C VAL A 186 -6.18 -2.19 -4.39
N ALA A 187 -5.31 -1.46 -3.70
CA ALA A 187 -4.80 -1.89 -2.40
C ALA A 187 -5.92 -2.05 -1.36
N ALA A 188 -6.84 -1.09 -1.29
CA ALA A 188 -8.00 -1.14 -0.41
C ALA A 188 -8.90 -2.34 -0.72
N ARG A 189 -9.14 -2.63 -2.00
CA ARG A 189 -9.92 -3.81 -2.43
C ARG A 189 -9.25 -5.11 -2.02
N TRP A 190 -7.94 -5.24 -2.24
CA TRP A 190 -7.20 -6.44 -1.85
C TRP A 190 -7.19 -6.65 -0.34
N THR A 191 -6.98 -5.59 0.43
CA THR A 191 -7.05 -5.66 1.89
C THR A 191 -8.47 -5.95 2.39
N MET A 192 -9.50 -5.41 1.75
CA MET A 192 -10.90 -5.73 2.09
C MET A 192 -11.20 -7.20 1.86
N MET A 193 -10.73 -7.78 0.75
CA MET A 193 -10.90 -9.21 0.47
C MET A 193 -10.16 -10.08 1.50
N ASP A 194 -8.94 -9.71 1.90
CA ASP A 194 -8.17 -10.44 2.91
C ASP A 194 -8.83 -10.34 4.30
N ALA A 195 -9.28 -9.14 4.67
CA ALA A 195 -10.03 -8.92 5.91
C ALA A 195 -11.34 -9.73 5.94
N PHE A 196 -12.05 -9.81 4.82
CA PHE A 196 -13.26 -10.63 4.69
C PHE A 196 -12.96 -12.11 4.88
N ILE A 197 -11.87 -12.62 4.28
CA ILE A 197 -11.45 -14.02 4.45
C ILE A 197 -11.05 -14.31 5.90
N MET A 198 -10.36 -13.39 6.57
CA MET A 198 -10.01 -13.53 7.99
C MET A 198 -11.23 -13.50 8.92
N MET A 199 -12.30 -12.80 8.54
CA MET A 199 -13.54 -12.71 9.33
C MET A 199 -14.46 -13.94 9.17
N LEU A 200 -14.22 -14.80 8.18
CA LEU A 200 -15.01 -16.02 8.00
C LEU A 200 -14.88 -16.94 9.23
N PRO A 201 -15.99 -17.55 9.70
CA PRO A 201 -16.05 -18.25 10.97
C PRO A 201 -15.17 -19.51 10.91
N GLY A 202 -14.01 -19.47 11.59
CA GLY A 202 -13.10 -20.62 11.62
C GLY A 202 -11.76 -20.46 12.33
N GLY A 203 -11.35 -19.26 12.78
CA GLY A 203 -10.00 -19.13 13.34
C GLY A 203 -9.72 -17.94 14.26
N ARG A 204 -9.60 -18.26 15.55
CA ARG A 204 -8.85 -17.56 16.62
C ARG A 204 -9.51 -16.37 17.33
N GLU A 205 -9.50 -16.49 18.65
CA GLU A 205 -9.65 -15.39 19.63
C GLU A 205 -8.40 -14.48 19.62
N GLU A 206 -8.14 -13.79 18.51
CA GLU A 206 -7.11 -12.73 18.51
C GLU A 206 -7.68 -11.45 19.13
N THR A 207 -6.84 -10.73 19.88
CA THR A 207 -7.21 -9.40 20.38
C THR A 207 -7.48 -8.47 19.18
N MET A 208 -8.53 -7.64 19.27
CA MET A 208 -8.94 -6.70 18.21
C MET A 208 -7.76 -5.82 17.73
N VAL A 209 -6.85 -5.45 18.63
CA VAL A 209 -5.65 -4.66 18.34
C VAL A 209 -4.67 -5.44 17.46
N GLN A 210 -4.44 -6.72 17.75
CA GLN A 210 -3.54 -7.56 16.94
C GLN A 210 -4.08 -7.77 15.53
N MET A 211 -5.39 -7.97 15.39
CA MET A 211 -6.06 -8.04 14.09
C MET A 211 -5.88 -6.73 13.31
N LEU A 212 -6.09 -5.58 13.95
CA LEU A 212 -5.97 -4.27 13.30
C LEU A 212 -4.53 -3.99 12.84
N VAL A 213 -3.52 -4.32 13.66
CA VAL A 213 -2.11 -4.15 13.29
C VAL A 213 -1.73 -5.04 12.10
N LYS A 214 -2.19 -6.31 12.08
CA LYS A 214 -1.97 -7.21 10.93
C LYS A 214 -2.63 -6.65 9.66
N LEU A 215 -3.87 -6.20 9.75
CA LEU A 215 -4.60 -5.61 8.64
C LEU A 215 -3.89 -4.36 8.11
N LEU A 216 -3.36 -3.51 9.00
CA LEU A 216 -2.59 -2.33 8.64
C LEU A 216 -1.27 -2.68 7.95
N LEU A 217 -0.50 -3.65 8.46
CA LEU A 217 0.74 -4.10 7.81
C LEU A 217 0.46 -4.70 6.43
N GLN A 218 -0.59 -5.51 6.33
CA GLN A 218 -1.04 -6.08 5.06
C GLN A 218 -1.50 -5.00 4.08
N TYR A 219 -2.23 -3.99 4.56
CA TYR A 219 -2.60 -2.82 3.77
C TYR A 219 -1.38 -2.10 3.21
N ILE A 220 -0.33 -1.90 4.01
CA ILE A 220 0.90 -1.24 3.55
C ILE A 220 1.57 -2.04 2.44
N VAL A 221 1.67 -3.36 2.56
CA VAL A 221 2.25 -4.23 1.52
C VAL A 221 1.39 -4.21 0.25
N ASN A 222 0.07 -4.28 0.37
CA ASN A 222 -0.83 -4.20 -0.77
C ASN A 222 -0.78 -2.81 -1.43
N LEU A 223 -0.64 -1.76 -0.62
CA LEU A 223 -0.49 -0.38 -1.07
C LEU A 223 0.81 -0.17 -1.84
N THR A 224 1.92 -0.77 -1.41
CA THR A 224 3.18 -0.64 -2.15
C THR A 224 3.09 -1.33 -3.51
N MET A 225 2.50 -2.53 -3.58
CA MET A 225 2.24 -3.19 -4.86
C MET A 225 1.28 -2.38 -5.75
N GLY A 226 0.22 -1.84 -5.18
CA GLY A 226 -0.75 -0.99 -5.88
C GLY A 226 -0.12 0.29 -6.44
N LEU A 227 0.73 0.96 -5.67
CA LEU A 227 1.44 2.17 -6.12
C LEU A 227 2.52 1.90 -7.15
N VAL A 228 3.24 0.77 -7.04
CA VAL A 228 4.19 0.34 -8.07
C VAL A 228 3.46 0.03 -9.38
N GLY A 229 2.33 -0.68 -9.33
CA GLY A 229 1.48 -0.91 -10.50
C GLY A 229 0.94 0.39 -11.11
N ALA A 230 0.45 1.30 -10.26
CA ALA A 230 0.01 2.63 -10.68
C ALA A 230 1.12 3.45 -11.34
N PHE A 231 2.36 3.34 -10.87
CA PHE A 231 3.51 4.01 -11.46
C PHE A 231 3.78 3.52 -12.90
N PHE A 232 3.78 2.21 -13.14
CA PHE A 232 3.93 1.67 -14.50
C PHE A 232 2.76 2.04 -15.41
N PHE A 233 1.53 2.00 -14.90
CA PHE A 233 0.36 2.47 -15.63
C PHE A 233 0.45 3.97 -15.99
N PHE A 234 0.94 4.79 -15.05
CA PHE A 234 1.19 6.21 -15.30
C PHE A 234 2.23 6.42 -16.40
N ILE A 235 3.36 5.69 -16.39
CA ILE A 235 4.38 5.75 -17.44
C ILE A 235 3.76 5.49 -18.82
N TYR A 236 2.94 4.45 -18.93
CA TYR A 236 2.23 4.11 -20.16
C TYR A 236 1.30 5.24 -20.61
N ASN A 237 0.57 5.85 -19.69
CA ASN A 237 -0.31 6.98 -20.00
C ASN A 237 0.46 8.23 -20.43
N VAL A 238 1.62 8.51 -19.83
CA VAL A 238 2.48 9.64 -20.24
C VAL A 238 2.99 9.43 -21.66
N TYR A 239 3.39 8.21 -22.01
CA TYR A 239 3.78 7.88 -23.37
C TYR A 239 2.64 8.17 -24.37
N HIS A 240 1.42 7.71 -24.07
CA HIS A 240 0.24 8.01 -24.89
C HIS A 240 -0.07 9.50 -24.98
N LEU A 241 0.07 10.23 -23.87
CA LEU A 241 -0.10 11.68 -23.87
C LEU A 241 0.90 12.34 -24.81
N ILE A 242 2.20 12.06 -24.69
CA ILE A 242 3.24 12.66 -25.56
C ILE A 242 2.92 12.41 -27.04
N VAL A 243 2.53 11.19 -27.40
CA VAL A 243 2.13 10.85 -28.78
C VAL A 243 0.89 11.65 -29.21
N SER A 244 -0.09 11.83 -28.33
CA SER A 244 -1.31 12.61 -28.64
C SER A 244 -1.03 14.11 -28.82
N TYR A 245 -0.01 14.66 -28.15
CA TYR A 245 0.41 16.05 -28.35
C TYR A 245 1.24 16.24 -29.64
N GLY A 246 1.67 15.16 -30.31
CA GLY A 246 2.35 15.23 -31.60
C GLY A 246 3.77 15.82 -31.55
N GLU A 247 4.41 15.78 -30.39
CA GLU A 247 5.73 16.36 -30.16
C GLU A 247 6.85 15.60 -30.91
N PRO A 248 7.92 16.29 -31.33
CA PRO A 248 9.07 15.62 -31.93
C PRO A 248 9.74 14.69 -30.92
N THR A 249 10.30 13.59 -31.41
CA THR A 249 10.83 12.47 -30.58
C THR A 249 11.82 12.93 -29.52
N LEU A 250 12.69 13.90 -29.85
CA LEU A 250 13.68 14.44 -28.91
C LEU A 250 13.04 15.25 -27.77
N SER A 251 12.10 16.15 -28.10
CA SER A 251 11.34 16.96 -27.12
C SER A 251 10.51 16.06 -26.20
N GLY A 252 9.79 15.11 -26.80
CA GLY A 252 8.98 14.13 -26.08
C GLY A 252 9.81 13.26 -25.14
N LEU A 253 11.00 12.81 -25.57
CA LEU A 253 11.90 12.02 -24.73
C LEU A 253 12.42 12.83 -23.53
N ALA A 254 12.83 14.08 -23.75
CA ALA A 254 13.28 14.95 -22.66
C ALA A 254 12.16 15.19 -21.63
N PHE A 255 10.94 15.48 -22.10
CA PHE A 255 9.77 15.65 -21.24
C PHE A 255 9.46 14.36 -20.46
N PHE A 256 9.48 13.20 -21.13
CA PHE A 256 9.26 11.90 -20.51
C PHE A 256 10.24 11.61 -19.38
N LEU A 257 11.53 11.87 -19.57
CA LEU A 257 12.56 11.65 -18.54
C LEU A 257 12.35 12.54 -17.32
N LEU A 258 11.99 13.82 -17.52
CA LEU A 258 11.68 14.73 -16.41
C LEU A 258 10.47 14.25 -15.61
N VAL A 259 9.40 13.84 -16.30
CA VAL A 259 8.19 13.30 -15.66
C VAL A 259 8.49 12.00 -14.91
N LEU A 260 9.32 11.12 -15.47
CA LEU A 260 9.75 9.87 -14.84
C LEU A 260 10.49 10.15 -13.53
N VAL A 261 11.45 11.07 -13.55
CA VAL A 261 12.22 11.47 -12.35
C VAL A 261 11.30 12.07 -11.29
N ALA A 262 10.37 12.96 -11.67
CA ALA A 262 9.41 13.56 -10.76
C ALA A 262 8.45 12.53 -10.13
N ALA A 263 7.94 11.59 -10.93
CA ALA A 263 7.05 10.53 -10.45
C ALA A 263 7.77 9.55 -9.53
N MET A 264 9.00 9.11 -9.88
CA MET A 264 9.81 8.26 -9.01
C MET A 264 10.12 8.94 -7.68
N ALA A 265 10.46 10.23 -7.71
CA ALA A 265 10.73 10.98 -6.48
C ALA A 265 9.49 11.09 -5.59
N THR A 266 8.31 11.34 -6.17
CA THR A 266 7.04 11.45 -5.46
C THR A 266 6.62 10.12 -4.83
N VAL A 267 6.63 9.03 -5.61
CA VAL A 267 6.31 7.67 -5.12
C VAL A 267 7.32 7.25 -4.05
N GLY A 268 8.62 7.45 -4.30
CA GLY A 268 9.68 7.11 -3.34
C GLY A 268 9.52 7.86 -2.02
N THR A 269 9.23 9.17 -2.06
CA THR A 269 9.02 9.98 -0.85
C THR A 269 7.84 9.46 -0.04
N TYR A 270 6.73 9.13 -0.71
CA TYR A 270 5.55 8.60 -0.04
C TYR A 270 5.79 7.23 0.59
N LEU A 271 6.47 6.32 -0.12
CA LEU A 271 6.83 5.00 0.43
C LEU A 271 7.78 5.15 1.61
N CYS A 272 8.82 5.98 1.51
CA CYS A 272 9.71 6.28 2.61
C CYS A 272 8.96 6.85 3.82
N ALA A 273 7.96 7.72 3.59
CA ALA A 273 7.13 8.26 4.65
C ALA A 273 6.31 7.16 5.35
N ILE A 274 5.66 6.27 4.61
CA ILE A 274 4.89 5.16 5.21
C ILE A 274 5.79 4.20 5.97
N TYR A 275 6.87 3.73 5.37
CA TYR A 275 7.77 2.81 6.07
C TYR A 275 8.45 3.49 7.26
N GLY A 276 8.74 4.80 7.15
CA GLY A 276 9.25 5.62 8.24
C GLY A 276 8.27 5.73 9.41
N THR A 277 6.98 5.97 9.14
CA THR A 277 5.95 6.05 10.20
C THR A 277 5.70 4.71 10.86
N VAL A 278 5.73 3.60 10.11
CA VAL A 278 5.51 2.26 10.63
C VAL A 278 6.69 1.79 11.47
N ALA A 279 7.92 1.94 10.96
CA ALA A 279 9.12 1.60 11.71
C ALA A 279 9.30 2.49 12.95
N GLY A 280 9.10 3.81 12.80
CA GLY A 280 9.19 4.77 13.90
C GLY A 280 8.11 4.55 14.96
N GLY A 281 6.86 4.35 14.55
CA GLY A 281 5.72 4.10 15.43
C GLY A 281 5.84 2.77 16.19
N GLY A 282 6.28 1.70 15.51
CA GLY A 282 6.52 0.41 16.15
C GLY A 282 7.58 0.48 17.24
N LEU A 283 8.70 1.16 16.96
CA LEU A 283 9.76 1.37 17.96
C LEU A 283 9.27 2.22 19.15
N TYR A 284 8.44 3.23 18.90
CA TYR A 284 7.86 4.05 19.96
C TYR A 284 6.96 3.24 20.90
N LEU A 285 6.09 2.38 20.36
CA LEU A 285 5.21 1.52 21.15
C LEU A 285 6.00 0.51 21.98
N ILE A 286 7.06 -0.09 21.41
CA ILE A 286 7.95 -1.01 22.15
C ILE A 286 8.63 -0.27 23.31
N LYS A 287 9.11 0.97 23.08
CA LYS A 287 9.70 1.80 24.15
C LYS A 287 8.68 2.09 25.25
N GLN A 288 7.43 2.43 24.90
CA GLN A 288 6.38 2.67 25.90
C GLN A 288 6.04 1.40 26.70
N ALA A 289 5.87 0.26 26.03
CA ALA A 289 5.60 -1.02 26.68
C ALA A 289 6.77 -1.44 27.61
N ALA A 290 8.01 -1.22 27.18
CA ALA A 290 9.19 -1.48 28.01
C ALA A 290 9.25 -0.56 29.24
N LYS A 291 8.89 0.73 29.10
CA LYS A 291 8.79 1.66 30.23
C LYS A 291 7.70 1.25 31.22
N GLN A 292 6.54 0.84 30.71
CA GLN A 292 5.42 0.42 31.55
C GLN A 292 5.73 -0.89 32.29
N ALA A 293 6.34 -1.87 31.62
CA ALA A 293 6.83 -3.10 32.24
C ALA A 293 7.95 -2.84 33.27
N ALA A 294 8.81 -1.85 33.04
CA ALA A 294 9.84 -1.46 34.01
C ALA A 294 9.24 -0.80 35.26
N VAL A 295 8.17 -0.01 35.12
CA VAL A 295 7.45 0.59 36.26
C VAL A 295 6.69 -0.47 37.06
N GLU A 296 6.01 -1.40 36.39
CA GLU A 296 5.30 -2.52 37.02
C GLU A 296 6.27 -3.50 37.70
N GLY A 297 7.40 -3.82 37.06
CA GLY A 297 8.49 -4.60 37.65
C GLY A 297 9.19 -3.90 38.83
N GLY A 298 9.17 -2.56 38.86
CA GLY A 298 9.70 -1.74 39.96
C GLY A 298 8.78 -1.66 41.18
N GLN A 299 7.46 -1.78 41.01
CA GLN A 299 6.50 -1.76 42.11
C GLN A 299 6.43 -3.09 42.88
N GLY A 300 6.76 -4.22 42.24
CA GLY A 300 6.83 -5.54 42.90
C GLY A 300 8.07 -5.79 43.76
N ALA A 301 9.14 -5.00 43.61
CA ALA A 301 10.43 -5.25 44.25
C ALA A 301 10.69 -4.44 45.55
N ARG A 302 9.73 -3.65 46.02
CA ARG A 302 9.84 -2.86 47.28
C ARG A 302 8.76 -3.22 48.30
N ARG A 303 8.78 -4.45 48.77
CA ARG A 303 8.47 -4.80 50.17
C ARG A 303 8.87 -6.26 50.44
N PRO A 304 10.10 -6.54 50.92
CA PRO A 304 10.27 -7.64 51.83
C PRO A 304 9.48 -7.26 53.09
N ARG A 305 8.22 -7.71 53.18
CA ARG A 305 7.47 -7.72 54.43
C ARG A 305 8.19 -8.74 55.30
N ASN A 306 9.12 -8.25 56.13
CA ASN A 306 9.81 -9.04 57.13
C ASN A 306 8.73 -9.52 58.11
N ILE A 307 8.17 -10.70 57.85
CA ILE A 307 7.31 -11.40 58.79
C ILE A 307 8.27 -11.93 59.86
N GLN A 308 8.48 -11.10 60.88
CA GLN A 308 9.15 -11.48 62.10
C GLN A 308 8.25 -12.48 62.81
N TYR A 309 8.56 -13.78 62.66
CA TYR A 309 7.95 -14.82 63.48
C TYR A 309 8.33 -14.53 64.93
N GLY A 310 7.32 -14.15 65.71
CA GLY A 310 7.44 -13.99 67.16
C GLY A 310 7.90 -15.30 67.78
N GLU A 311 9.03 -15.20 68.48
CA GLU A 311 9.65 -16.22 69.30
C GLU A 311 8.70 -16.57 70.45
N ALA A 312 7.86 -17.59 70.23
CA ALA A 312 6.94 -18.12 71.22
C ALA A 312 7.68 -19.01 72.21
N GLY A 313 7.97 -18.45 73.38
CA GLY A 313 7.88 -19.10 74.70
C GLY A 313 8.55 -20.46 74.89
N ARG A 314 9.77 -20.45 75.44
CA ARG A 314 10.34 -21.60 76.16
C ARG A 314 9.69 -21.71 77.55
N PRO A 315 9.06 -22.84 77.93
CA PRO A 315 8.66 -23.07 79.32
C PRO A 315 9.89 -23.40 80.18
N SER A 316 10.03 -22.65 81.28
CA SER A 316 11.06 -22.87 82.30
C SER A 316 10.59 -23.97 83.25
N TYR A 317 11.29 -25.10 83.27
CA TYR A 317 11.05 -26.21 84.19
C TYR A 317 11.70 -25.89 85.55
N ARG A 318 10.88 -25.85 86.61
CA ARG A 318 11.33 -25.64 88.01
C ARG A 318 11.16 -26.98 88.75
N PRO A 319 12.22 -27.60 89.29
CA PRO A 319 12.06 -28.77 90.12
C PRO A 319 11.65 -28.33 91.54
N HIS A 320 10.55 -28.88 92.04
CA HIS A 320 10.25 -28.89 93.46
C HIS A 320 10.79 -30.20 94.04
N ALA A 321 11.64 -30.06 95.05
CA ALA A 321 11.98 -31.08 96.01
C ALA A 321 10.94 -31.07 97.15
N ASP A 322 10.93 -32.20 97.86
CA ASP A 322 10.13 -32.61 99.03
C ASP A 322 8.81 -33.34 98.75
#